data_AF-A0A9P3T7C2-F1
#
_entry.id   AF-A0A9P3T7C2-F1
#
_cell.length_a   1.000
_cell.length_b   1.000
_cell.length_c   1.000
_cell.angle_alpha   90.00
_cell.angle_beta   90.00
_cell.angle_gamma   90.00
#
_symmetry.space_group_name_H-M   'P 1'
#
loop_
_entity.id
_entity.type
_entity.pdbx_description
1 polymer ?
#
loop_
_entity_poly.entity_id
_entity_poly.type
_entity_poly.pdbx_seq_one_letter_code
_entity_poly.pdbx_strand_id
1 'polypeptide(L)' 'MSVNETESEFPFALHPHEKDIEQQIITDIKATLLARKSMATNKDIILELLLRLETEQEIAKLDVYRSTLERVVHATPDDI' A
#
# COMPACT_ATOMS: atom_id res chain seq x y z
N MET A 1 -10.02 -28.64 30.18
CA MET A 1 -8.85 -28.98 29.34
C MET A 1 -9.41 -29.20 27.93
N SER A 2 -9.08 -28.44 26.91
CA SER A 2 -7.92 -27.57 26.68
C SER A 2 -8.34 -26.31 25.96
N VAL A 3 -7.82 -25.19 26.44
CA VAL A 3 -7.58 -24.01 25.61
C VAL A 3 -6.55 -24.42 24.57
N ASN A 4 -6.87 -24.29 23.30
CA ASN A 4 -5.88 -24.35 22.24
C ASN A 4 -5.88 -22.98 21.58
N GLU A 5 -5.11 -22.10 22.22
CA GLU A 5 -4.33 -21.08 21.54
C GLU A 5 -3.48 -21.78 20.47
N THR A 6 -3.73 -21.45 19.21
CA THR A 6 -2.76 -21.60 18.13
C THR A 6 -2.88 -20.37 17.26
N GLU A 7 -1.96 -19.44 17.55
CA GLU A 7 -1.18 -18.70 16.57
C GLU A 7 -1.96 -17.82 15.58
N SER A 8 -2.13 -16.56 16.01
CA SER A 8 -2.03 -15.37 15.17
C SER A 8 -0.64 -15.32 14.51
N GLU A 9 -0.32 -16.26 13.62
CA GLU A 9 0.78 -16.13 12.70
C GLU A 9 0.24 -15.48 11.44
N PHE A 10 0.40 -14.16 11.34
CA PHE A 10 0.24 -13.45 10.07
C PHE A 10 1.35 -13.91 9.12
N PRO A 11 1.07 -14.68 8.06
CA PRO A 11 2.04 -14.94 7.03
C PRO A 11 1.81 -13.86 5.96
N PHE A 12 2.15 -12.60 6.27
CA PHE A 12 2.13 -11.50 5.28
C PHE A 12 3.24 -11.62 4.22
N ALA A 13 3.89 -12.78 4.13
CA ALA A 13 4.90 -13.06 3.13
C ALA A 13 4.42 -14.25 2.28
N LEU A 14 4.12 -13.99 1.00
CA LEU A 14 4.03 -14.93 -0.14
C LEU A 14 2.66 -15.02 -0.84
N HIS A 15 2.10 -13.91 -1.32
CA HIS A 15 1.31 -13.95 -2.55
C HIS A 15 2.00 -13.13 -3.65
N PRO A 16 2.56 -13.77 -4.71
CA PRO A 16 3.11 -13.07 -5.86
C PRO A 16 2.14 -12.04 -6.47
N HIS A 17 0.83 -12.33 -6.39
CA HIS A 17 -0.25 -11.46 -6.83
C HIS A 17 -0.31 -10.11 -6.09
N GLU A 18 0.06 -10.03 -4.82
CA GLU A 18 -0.01 -8.78 -4.04
C GLU A 18 0.99 -7.76 -4.56
N LYS A 19 2.21 -8.21 -4.87
CA LYS A 19 3.26 -7.35 -5.44
C LYS A 19 2.86 -6.75 -6.79
N ASP A 20 2.14 -7.52 -7.60
CA ASP A 20 1.59 -7.08 -8.89
C ASP A 20 0.44 -6.07 -8.69
N ILE A 21 -0.44 -6.32 -7.72
CA ILE A 21 -1.55 -5.41 -7.38
C ILE A 21 -1.00 -4.07 -6.86
N GLU A 22 -0.07 -4.08 -5.91
CA GLU A 22 0.57 -2.87 -5.39
C GLU A 22 1.24 -2.07 -6.51
N GLN A 23 1.95 -2.75 -7.41
CA GLN A 23 2.61 -2.12 -8.54
C GLN A 23 1.59 -1.48 -9.50
N GLN A 24 0.44 -2.13 -9.69
CA GLN A 24 -0.66 -1.61 -10.48
C GLN A 24 -1.27 -0.35 -9.82
N ILE A 25 -1.46 -0.36 -8.50
CA ILE A 25 -1.94 0.80 -7.72
C ILE A 25 -0.95 1.97 -7.82
N ILE A 26 0.35 1.72 -7.68
CA ILE A 26 1.39 2.76 -7.83
C ILE A 26 1.32 3.37 -9.24
N THR A 27 1.13 2.53 -10.26
CA THR A 27 1.06 2.98 -11.66
C THR A 27 -0.20 3.84 -11.91
N ASP A 28 -1.34 3.41 -11.39
CA ASP A 28 -2.61 4.16 -11.42
C ASP A 28 -2.49 5.52 -10.74
N ILE A 29 -1.92 5.55 -9.52
CA ILE A 29 -1.69 6.77 -8.77
C ILE A 29 -0.74 7.69 -9.53
N LYS A 30 0.36 7.17 -10.07
CA LYS A 30 1.29 7.96 -10.89
C LYS A 30 0.59 8.55 -12.11
N ALA A 31 -0.24 7.79 -12.82
CA ALA A 31 -0.99 8.30 -13.96
C ALA A 31 -1.95 9.43 -13.55
N THR A 32 -2.68 9.24 -12.46
CA THR A 32 -3.59 10.25 -11.88
C THR A 32 -2.84 11.52 -11.48
N LEU A 33 -1.67 11.37 -10.87
CA LEU A 33 -0.81 12.48 -10.48
C LEU A 33 -0.27 13.21 -11.72
N LEU A 34 0.19 12.49 -12.75
CA LEU A 34 0.73 13.09 -13.97
C LEU A 34 -0.34 13.81 -14.80
N ALA A 35 -1.62 13.44 -14.65
CA ALA A 35 -2.72 14.17 -15.27
C ALA A 35 -2.94 15.58 -14.68
N ARG A 36 -2.54 15.80 -13.43
CA ARG A 36 -2.74 17.08 -12.70
C ARG A 36 -1.48 17.90 -12.47
N LYS A 37 -0.29 17.33 -12.71
CA LYS A 37 1.01 18.00 -12.53
C LYS A 37 2.10 17.36 -13.37
N SER A 38 3.20 18.10 -13.58
CA SER A 38 4.29 17.68 -14.47
C SER A 38 5.11 16.48 -14.00
N MET A 39 5.20 16.24 -12.69
CA MET A 39 6.02 15.15 -12.14
C MET A 39 5.35 14.53 -10.91
N ALA A 40 5.36 13.19 -10.82
CA ALA A 40 4.89 12.44 -9.66
C ALA A 40 6.08 11.93 -8.83
N THR A 41 6.29 12.49 -7.62
CA THR A 41 7.34 12.03 -6.70
C THR A 41 6.79 10.98 -5.73
N ASN A 42 7.67 10.25 -5.04
CA ASN A 42 7.26 9.28 -4.01
C ASN A 42 6.41 9.95 -2.91
N LYS A 43 6.75 11.18 -2.51
CA LYS A 43 5.96 11.98 -1.56
C LYS A 43 4.51 12.15 -2.02
N ASP A 44 4.30 12.40 -3.31
CA ASP A 44 2.95 12.59 -3.83
C ASP A 44 2.15 11.29 -3.92
N ILE A 45 2.83 10.17 -4.20
CA ILE A 45 2.22 8.84 -4.19
C ILE A 45 1.81 8.49 -2.75
N ILE A 46 2.67 8.75 -1.77
CA ILE A 46 2.38 8.57 -0.34
C ILE A 46 1.16 9.40 0.07
N LEU A 47 1.11 10.69 -0.28
CA LEU A 47 -0.02 11.56 0.05
C LEU A 47 -1.34 11.09 -0.61
N GLU A 48 -1.29 10.64 -1.85
CA GLU A 48 -2.47 10.09 -2.54
C GLU A 48 -2.94 8.78 -1.89
N LEU A 49 -2.03 7.89 -1.49
CA LEU A 49 -2.36 6.66 -0.77
C LEU A 49 -3.00 6.94 0.59
N LEU A 50 -2.49 7.93 1.34
CA LEU A 50 -3.09 8.36 2.61
C LEU A 50 -4.51 8.88 2.41
N LEU A 51 -4.74 9.72 1.40
CA LEU A 51 -6.09 10.20 1.07
C LEU A 51 -7.06 9.06 0.74
N ARG A 52 -6.62 8.08 -0.05
CA ARG A 52 -7.42 6.89 -0.38
C ARG A 52 -7.71 6.06 0.88
N LEU A 53 -6.75 5.92 1.78
CA LEU A 53 -6.93 5.22 3.06
C LEU A 53 -7.95 5.92 3.98
N GLU A 54 -8.03 7.25 3.96
CA GLU A 54 -8.97 8.01 4.79
C GLU A 54 -10.40 8.03 4.24
N THR A 55 -10.56 7.80 2.93
CA THR A 55 -11.86 7.93 2.23
C THR A 55 -12.49 6.58 1.85
N GLU A 56 -11.69 5.52 1.75
CA GLU A 56 -12.13 4.18 1.37
C GLU A 56 -12.81 3.45 2.54
N GLN A 57 -13.88 2.72 2.24
CA GLN A 57 -14.67 1.97 3.22
C GLN A 57 -14.55 0.46 3.04
N GLU A 58 -14.13 0.00 1.86
CA GLU A 58 -13.89 -1.42 1.61
C GLU A 58 -12.59 -1.88 2.29
N ILE A 59 -12.73 -2.76 3.28
CA ILE A 59 -11.61 -3.29 4.08
C ILE A 59 -10.53 -3.93 3.21
N ALA A 60 -10.93 -4.67 2.16
CA ALA A 60 -9.99 -5.31 1.24
C ALA A 60 -9.12 -4.30 0.47
N LYS A 61 -9.70 -3.17 0.04
CA LYS A 61 -8.94 -2.10 -0.64
C LYS A 61 -8.05 -1.36 0.33
N LEU A 62 -8.52 -1.12 1.56
CA LEU A 62 -7.71 -0.51 2.61
C LEU A 62 -6.46 -1.34 2.92
N ASP A 63 -6.57 -2.67 2.92
CA ASP A 63 -5.43 -3.56 3.14
C ASP A 63 -4.39 -3.45 2.01
N VAL A 64 -4.86 -3.47 0.76
CA VAL A 64 -4.00 -3.26 -0.42
C VAL A 64 -3.33 -1.88 -0.39
N TYR A 65 -4.06 -0.82 -0.04
CA TYR A 65 -3.50 0.53 0.07
C TYR A 65 -2.47 0.63 1.20
N ARG A 66 -2.67 -0.07 2.32
CA ARG A 66 -1.69 -0.16 3.41
C ARG A 66 -0.41 -0.86 2.96
N SER A 67 -0.50 -2.04 2.35
CA SER A 67 0.67 -2.77 1.84
C SER A 67 1.42 -1.95 0.78
N THR A 68 0.68 -1.31 -0.12
CA THR A 68 1.26 -0.42 -1.15
C THR A 68 1.99 0.76 -0.51
N LEU A 69 1.39 1.39 0.50
CA LEU A 69 1.99 2.52 1.22
C LEU A 69 3.27 2.11 1.94
N GLU A 70 3.25 1.00 2.67
CA GLU A 70 4.42 0.46 3.36
C GLU A 70 5.56 0.24 2.37
N ARG A 71 5.30 -0.40 1.23
CA ARG A 71 6.30 -0.62 0.18
C ARG A 71 6.87 0.69 -0.38
N VAL A 72 6.04 1.68 -0.67
CA VAL A 72 6.50 2.97 -1.21
C VAL A 72 7.34 3.72 -0.18
N VAL A 73 6.95 3.71 1.09
CA VAL A 73 7.71 4.31 2.19
C VAL A 73 9.05 3.58 2.35
N HIS A 74 9.04 2.25 2.41
CA HIS A 74 10.25 1.44 2.60
C HIS A 74 11.23 1.53 1.41
N ALA A 75 10.72 1.81 0.21
CA ALA A 75 11.51 2.05 -1.00
C ALA A 75 11.94 3.52 -1.18
N THR A 76 11.40 4.44 -0.37
CA THR A 76 11.82 5.83 -0.34
C THR A 76 12.91 5.96 0.72
N PRO A 77 14.18 6.14 0.33
CA PRO A 77 15.23 6.42 1.30
C PRO A 77 14.96 7.82 1.87
N ASP A 78 14.31 7.89 3.03
CA ASP A 78 14.25 9.11 3.83
C ASP A 78 15.23 8.95 5.01
N ASP A 79 16.05 9.99 5.18
CA ASP A 79 17.22 10.11 6.05
C ASP A 79 17.04 9.57 7.49
N ILE A 80 17.99 8.73 7.93
CA ILE A 80 18.38 8.60 9.35
C ILE A 80 19.55 9.55 9.60
#